data_AF-A0A0G0KV72-F1
#
_entry.id   AF-A0A0G0KV72-F1
#
_cell.length_a   1.000
_cell.length_b   1.000
_cell.length_c   1.000
_cell.angle_alpha   90.00
_cell.angle_beta   90.00
_cell.angle_gamma   90.00
#
_symmetry.space_group_name_H-M   'P 1'
#
loop_
_entity.id
_entity.type
_entity.pdbx_description
1 polymer ?
#
loop_
_entity_poly.entity_id
_entity_poly.type
_entity_poly.pdbx_seq_one_letter_code
_entity_poly.pdbx_strand_id
1 'polypeptide(L)'
;MNKIIPKDSRYVPLTQQKWCCVPTCIQMVMLKHDIPLMPAELLGYSLGLIVPKEELKYFWNARTGKRPPAGYGTQANDKKSAPNAVFKKLGIPLKMTWSLINKFKTLDQFKKYLEDAEKNNKDILLCFDWGALVGSKFHNGHLCVFDKAFSETGELRFVDPGYEGSKWKIVKTEKMFEAMKYHGKDNGAGCWELNIKQVNI
;
A
#
# COMPACT_ATOMS: atom_id res chain seq x y z
N MET A 1 -17.28 19.02 14.75
CA MET A 1 -16.50 18.22 13.79
C MET A 1 -15.02 18.50 14.01
N ASN A 2 -14.36 17.70 14.85
CA ASN A 2 -12.91 17.76 15.00
C ASN A 2 -12.29 16.69 14.11
N LYS A 3 -12.15 16.96 12.81
CA LYS A 3 -11.29 16.14 11.93
C LYS A 3 -9.85 16.57 12.18
N ILE A 4 -9.37 16.20 13.37
CA ILE A 4 -7.99 16.37 13.81
C ILE A 4 -7.15 15.39 12.97
N ILE A 5 -6.20 15.92 12.21
CA ILE A 5 -5.01 15.16 11.80
C ILE A 5 -4.50 14.49 13.07
N PRO A 6 -4.42 13.16 13.16
CA PRO A 6 -3.92 12.53 14.38
C PRO A 6 -2.52 13.09 14.63
N LYS A 7 -2.34 13.79 15.76
CA LYS A 7 -1.06 14.41 16.13
C LYS A 7 0.06 13.37 16.27
N ASP A 8 -0.32 12.10 16.39
CA ASP A 8 0.54 10.94 16.55
C ASP A 8 0.67 10.10 15.25
N SER A 9 0.28 10.63 14.08
CA SER A 9 0.50 9.92 12.82
C SER A 9 1.94 10.04 12.34
N ARG A 10 2.48 8.96 11.78
CA ARG A 10 3.85 8.91 11.25
C ARG A 10 3.99 9.43 9.82
N TYR A 11 2.87 9.67 9.13
CA TYR A 11 2.86 10.01 7.70
C TYR A 11 1.99 11.21 7.41
N VAL A 12 2.46 12.03 6.47
CA VAL A 12 1.64 13.04 5.79
C VAL A 12 0.80 12.34 4.72
N PRO A 13 -0.54 12.45 4.74
CA PRO A 13 -1.39 11.73 3.81
C PRO A 13 -1.32 12.35 2.41
N LEU A 14 -1.22 11.49 1.40
CA LEU A 14 -1.32 11.89 -0.01
C LEU A 14 -2.56 11.28 -0.64
N THR A 15 -3.19 12.00 -1.57
CA THR A 15 -4.33 11.50 -2.34
C THR A 15 -3.85 10.93 -3.67
N GLN A 16 -4.26 9.70 -3.98
CA GLN A 16 -3.95 9.10 -5.28
C GLN A 16 -4.81 9.71 -6.39
N GLN A 17 -4.25 9.73 -7.59
CA GLN A 17 -5.03 9.57 -8.80
C GLN A 17 -5.61 8.16 -8.84
N LYS A 18 -6.78 7.96 -9.44
CA LYS A 18 -7.42 6.64 -9.51
C LYS A 18 -6.42 5.58 -10.02
N TRP A 19 -6.46 4.36 -9.46
CA TRP A 19 -5.54 3.25 -9.79
C TRP A 19 -4.06 3.41 -9.36
N CYS A 20 -3.70 4.53 -8.73
CA CYS A 20 -2.33 4.84 -8.29
C CYS A 20 -2.14 4.65 -6.76
N CYS A 21 -2.84 3.70 -6.13
CA CYS A 21 -2.71 3.44 -4.69
C CYS A 21 -1.27 3.07 -4.30
N VAL A 22 -0.63 2.18 -5.08
CA VAL A 22 0.76 1.75 -4.85
C VAL A 22 1.77 2.89 -4.93
N PRO A 23 1.87 3.65 -6.05
CA PRO A 23 2.84 4.74 -6.13
C PRO A 23 2.57 5.83 -5.08
N THR A 24 1.31 6.10 -4.73
CA THR A 24 0.98 7.09 -3.69
C THR A 24 1.41 6.64 -2.29
N CYS A 25 1.27 5.35 -1.98
CA CYS A 25 1.81 4.78 -0.73
C CYS A 25 3.33 4.87 -0.66
N ILE A 26 4.01 4.60 -1.77
CA ILE A 26 5.47 4.75 -1.85
C ILE A 26 5.86 6.22 -1.66
N GLN A 27 5.16 7.17 -2.26
CA GLN A 27 5.40 8.60 -2.07
C GLN A 27 5.22 9.04 -0.62
N MET A 28 4.24 8.49 0.11
CA MET A 28 4.09 8.79 1.55
C MET A 28 5.31 8.33 2.36
N VAL A 29 5.89 7.18 2.02
CA VAL A 29 7.15 6.72 2.64
C VAL A 29 8.34 7.57 2.19
N MET A 30 8.42 7.93 0.91
CA MET A 30 9.46 8.84 0.40
C MET A 30 9.44 10.18 1.14
N LEU A 31 8.24 10.76 1.32
CA LEU A 31 8.06 12.02 2.04
C LEU A 31 8.47 11.94 3.51
N LYS A 32 8.17 10.82 4.19
CA LYS A 32 8.60 10.58 5.58
C LYS A 32 10.13 10.57 5.74
N HIS A 33 10.86 10.17 4.70
CA HIS A 33 12.31 10.00 4.72
C HIS A 33 13.06 11.05 3.88
N ASP A 34 12.41 12.20 3.60
CA ASP A 34 12.99 13.30 2.83
C ASP A 34 13.54 12.89 1.45
N ILE A 35 13.00 11.81 0.86
CA ILE A 35 13.32 11.38 -0.50
C ILE A 35 12.53 12.25 -1.48
N PRO A 36 13.18 12.88 -2.48
CA PRO A 36 12.50 13.69 -3.47
C PRO A 36 11.34 12.95 -4.14
N LEU A 37 10.15 13.54 -4.08
CA LEU A 37 8.96 12.97 -4.69
C LEU A 37 9.06 13.00 -6.22
N MET A 38 8.47 11.99 -6.84
CA MET A 38 8.24 11.95 -8.29
C MET A 38 6.75 11.81 -8.59
N PRO A 39 6.27 12.18 -9.79
CA PRO A 39 4.86 12.03 -10.13
C PRO A 39 4.36 10.59 -9.94
N ALA A 40 3.17 10.44 -9.34
CA ALA A 40 2.58 9.12 -9.08
C ALA A 40 2.35 8.33 -10.38
N GLU A 41 2.02 9.01 -11.48
CA GLU A 41 1.87 8.39 -12.80
C GLU A 41 3.19 7.85 -13.36
N LEU A 42 4.31 8.59 -13.19
CA LEU A 42 5.62 8.13 -13.65
C LEU A 42 6.06 6.88 -12.89
N LEU A 43 5.88 6.89 -11.57
CA LEU A 43 6.16 5.74 -10.72
C LEU A 43 5.23 4.58 -11.07
N GLY A 44 3.93 4.84 -11.22
CA GLY A 44 2.92 3.85 -11.61
C GLY A 44 3.23 3.23 -12.98
N TYR A 45 3.55 4.02 -13.99
CA TYR A 45 3.95 3.53 -15.31
C TYR A 45 5.17 2.60 -15.23
N SER A 46 6.17 2.98 -14.42
CA SER A 46 7.36 2.14 -14.22
C SER A 46 7.03 0.85 -13.47
N LEU A 47 6.08 0.90 -12.54
CA LEU A 47 5.50 -0.24 -11.83
C LEU A 47 4.43 -1.00 -12.66
N GLY A 48 4.37 -0.78 -13.96
CA GLY A 48 3.51 -1.58 -14.84
C GLY A 48 2.03 -1.22 -14.79
N LEU A 49 1.65 -0.01 -14.35
CA LEU A 49 0.26 0.44 -14.23
C LEU A 49 -0.59 0.10 -15.47
N ILE A 50 -1.67 -0.66 -15.24
CA ILE A 50 -2.73 -0.97 -16.19
C ILE A 50 -4.04 -0.35 -15.70
N VAL A 51 -4.70 0.43 -16.55
CA VAL A 51 -5.99 1.07 -16.28
C VAL A 51 -7.05 0.58 -17.28
N PRO A 52 -8.36 0.75 -16.98
CA PRO A 52 -9.42 0.55 -17.98
C PRO A 52 -9.22 1.46 -19.20
N LYS A 53 -9.66 1.02 -20.39
CA LYS A 53 -9.45 1.75 -21.65
C LYS A 53 -10.10 3.14 -21.62
N GLU A 54 -11.28 3.22 -21.02
CA GLU A 54 -12.08 4.43 -20.86
C GLU A 54 -11.45 5.45 -19.90
N GLU A 55 -10.56 5.00 -19.00
CA GLU A 55 -9.86 5.84 -18.04
C GLU A 55 -8.53 6.38 -18.61
N LEU A 56 -8.02 5.83 -19.72
CA LEU A 56 -6.71 6.19 -20.29
C LEU A 56 -6.55 7.69 -20.55
N LYS A 57 -7.64 8.38 -20.91
CA LYS A 57 -7.67 9.84 -21.14
C LYS A 57 -7.31 10.68 -19.92
N TYR A 58 -7.35 10.11 -18.71
CA TYR A 58 -6.99 10.79 -17.47
C TYR A 58 -5.53 10.58 -17.09
N PHE A 59 -4.74 9.85 -17.88
CA PHE A 59 -3.34 9.54 -17.60
C PHE A 59 -2.44 10.09 -18.70
N TRP A 60 -1.27 10.57 -18.31
CA TRP A 60 -0.21 10.96 -19.23
C TRP A 60 0.31 9.75 -20.02
N ASN A 61 0.59 8.65 -19.32
CA ASN A 61 1.17 7.45 -19.93
C ASN A 61 0.84 6.19 -19.12
N ALA A 62 -0.39 5.69 -19.23
CA ALA A 62 -0.79 4.42 -18.62
C ALA A 62 -0.93 3.31 -19.68
N ARG A 63 -0.80 2.05 -19.26
CA ARG A 63 -1.13 0.91 -20.13
C ARG A 63 -2.61 0.58 -20.00
N THR A 64 -3.20 -0.01 -21.03
CA THR A 64 -4.55 -0.58 -20.99
C THR A 64 -4.49 -2.04 -21.44
N GLY A 65 -5.52 -2.82 -21.09
CA GLY A 65 -5.60 -4.23 -21.49
C GLY A 65 -6.70 -4.98 -20.75
N LYS A 66 -6.66 -6.31 -20.80
CA LYS A 66 -7.53 -7.17 -20.01
C LYS A 66 -7.32 -6.91 -18.51
N ARG A 67 -8.40 -6.86 -17.73
CA ARG A 67 -8.34 -6.72 -16.28
C ARG A 67 -7.44 -7.81 -15.67
N PRO A 68 -6.36 -7.45 -14.94
CA PRO A 68 -5.52 -8.42 -14.24
C PRO A 68 -6.28 -9.14 -13.09
N PRO A 69 -5.82 -10.32 -12.64
CA PRO A 69 -6.48 -11.06 -11.56
C PRO A 69 -6.63 -10.26 -10.25
N ALA A 70 -5.60 -9.52 -9.85
CA ALA A 70 -5.63 -8.65 -8.67
C ALA A 70 -6.39 -7.33 -8.89
N GLY A 71 -6.82 -7.04 -10.13
CA GLY A 71 -7.46 -5.81 -10.53
C GLY A 71 -6.60 -4.86 -11.36
N TYR A 72 -7.20 -3.75 -11.76
CA TYR A 72 -6.47 -2.65 -12.39
C TYR A 72 -5.57 -1.94 -11.37
N GLY A 73 -4.47 -1.38 -11.84
CA GLY A 73 -3.43 -0.78 -11.00
C GLY A 73 -2.04 -1.25 -11.39
N THR A 74 -1.11 -1.07 -10.46
CA THR A 74 0.30 -1.49 -10.57
C THR A 74 0.44 -3.02 -10.61
N GLN A 75 1.37 -3.52 -11.43
CA GLN A 75 1.65 -4.95 -11.59
C GLN A 75 2.95 -5.32 -10.85
N ALA A 76 2.95 -5.18 -9.53
CA ALA A 76 4.16 -5.33 -8.69
C ALA A 76 4.74 -6.76 -8.68
N ASN A 77 3.96 -7.78 -9.08
CA ASN A 77 4.39 -9.18 -9.15
C ASN A 77 5.07 -9.55 -10.48
N ASP A 78 4.99 -8.70 -11.51
CA ASP A 78 5.71 -8.94 -12.77
C ASP A 78 7.21 -8.62 -12.61
N LYS A 79 8.07 -9.46 -13.18
CA LYS A 79 9.53 -9.34 -13.01
C LYS A 79 10.08 -8.02 -13.55
N LYS A 80 9.50 -7.47 -14.62
CA LYS A 80 9.99 -6.23 -15.26
C LYS A 80 9.51 -4.98 -14.53
N SER A 81 8.34 -5.04 -13.90
CA SER A 81 7.77 -3.96 -13.08
C SER A 81 7.90 -4.17 -11.56
N ALA A 82 8.70 -5.13 -11.13
CA ALA A 82 8.93 -5.40 -9.72
C ALA A 82 9.50 -4.15 -9.00
N PRO A 83 8.98 -3.78 -7.81
CA PRO A 83 9.33 -2.52 -7.14
C PRO A 83 10.84 -2.28 -7.02
N ASN A 84 11.62 -3.28 -6.64
CA ASN A 84 13.08 -3.13 -6.48
C ASN A 84 13.81 -2.87 -7.81
N ALA A 85 13.35 -3.43 -8.92
CA ALA A 85 13.91 -3.15 -10.24
C ALA A 85 13.58 -1.71 -10.66
N VAL A 86 12.36 -1.26 -10.39
CA VAL A 86 11.91 0.11 -10.62
C VAL A 86 12.67 1.11 -9.76
N PHE A 87 12.84 0.84 -8.46
CA PHE A 87 13.60 1.71 -7.56
C PHE A 87 15.04 1.87 -8.04
N LYS A 88 15.70 0.78 -8.45
CA LYS A 88 17.04 0.85 -9.05
C LYS A 88 17.05 1.68 -10.33
N LYS A 89 16.10 1.46 -11.24
CA LYS A 89 16.01 2.19 -12.52
C LYS A 89 15.80 3.69 -12.32
N LEU A 90 15.03 4.08 -11.32
CA LEU A 90 14.63 5.46 -11.05
C LEU A 90 15.52 6.16 -10.00
N GLY A 91 16.56 5.50 -9.49
CA GLY A 91 17.43 6.08 -8.46
C GLY A 91 16.73 6.32 -7.11
N ILE A 92 15.65 5.59 -6.82
CA ILE A 92 14.94 5.71 -5.54
C ILE A 92 15.68 4.87 -4.50
N PRO A 93 16.14 5.43 -3.37
CA PRO A 93 16.95 4.74 -2.37
C PRO A 93 16.11 3.84 -1.44
N LEU A 94 15.13 3.13 -2.01
CA LEU A 94 14.26 2.20 -1.30
C LEU A 94 14.54 0.75 -1.69
N LYS A 95 14.21 -0.16 -0.76
CA LYS A 95 14.12 -1.60 -0.98
C LYS A 95 12.81 -2.09 -0.41
N MET A 96 12.05 -2.84 -1.21
CA MET A 96 10.82 -3.51 -0.79
C MET A 96 11.07 -4.99 -0.53
N THR A 97 10.58 -5.49 0.60
CA THR A 97 10.46 -6.92 0.93
C THR A 97 9.02 -7.26 1.28
N TRP A 98 8.67 -8.54 1.26
CA TRP A 98 7.29 -8.99 1.36
C TRP A 98 7.12 -9.97 2.52
N SER A 99 6.25 -9.63 3.45
CA SER A 99 5.70 -10.54 4.45
C SER A 99 4.26 -10.88 4.03
N LEU A 100 4.13 -11.84 3.10
CA LEU A 100 2.85 -12.25 2.52
C LEU A 100 1.92 -12.90 3.56
N ILE A 101 0.62 -12.87 3.31
CA ILE A 101 -0.41 -13.30 4.26
C ILE A 101 -0.22 -14.74 4.76
N ASN A 102 0.28 -15.65 3.92
CA ASN A 102 0.53 -17.04 4.27
C ASN A 102 1.66 -17.25 5.31
N LYS A 103 2.46 -16.22 5.59
CA LYS A 103 3.47 -16.19 6.66
C LYS A 103 2.83 -16.10 8.05
N PHE A 104 1.62 -15.53 8.14
CA PHE A 104 0.87 -15.38 9.38
C PHE A 104 -0.19 -16.48 9.47
N LYS A 105 0.06 -17.49 10.32
CA LYS A 105 -0.85 -18.63 10.49
C LYS A 105 -2.06 -18.29 11.35
N THR A 106 -1.91 -17.32 12.24
CA THR A 106 -2.95 -16.90 13.19
C THR A 106 -3.06 -15.38 13.23
N LEU A 107 -4.22 -14.91 13.69
CA LEU A 107 -4.46 -13.49 13.94
C LEU A 107 -3.45 -12.91 14.95
N ASP A 108 -3.08 -13.68 15.98
CA ASP A 108 -2.14 -13.22 17.02
C ASP A 108 -0.73 -13.03 16.47
N GLN A 109 -0.27 -13.90 15.56
CA GLN A 109 1.00 -13.69 14.85
C GLN A 109 0.98 -12.41 14.02
N PHE A 110 -0.15 -12.11 13.38
CA PHE A 110 -0.31 -10.90 12.59
C PHE A 110 -0.36 -9.64 13.47
N LYS A 111 -1.12 -9.65 14.57
CA LYS A 111 -1.16 -8.56 15.57
C LYS A 111 0.24 -8.27 16.12
N LYS A 112 0.92 -9.31 16.60
CA LYS A 112 2.29 -9.19 17.11
C LYS A 112 3.24 -8.58 16.09
N TYR A 113 3.13 -9.00 14.82
CA TYR A 113 3.94 -8.43 13.75
C TYR A 113 3.69 -6.92 13.55
N LEU A 114 2.44 -6.47 13.59
CA LEU A 114 2.10 -5.04 13.45
C LEU A 114 2.59 -4.22 14.66
N GLU A 115 2.48 -4.74 15.87
CA GLU A 115 3.00 -4.12 17.09
C GLU A 115 4.52 -3.98 17.05
N ASP A 116 5.22 -5.07 16.70
CA ASP A 116 6.66 -5.07 16.55
C ASP A 116 7.08 -4.11 15.41
N ALA A 117 6.30 -4.01 14.34
CA ALA A 117 6.57 -3.07 13.25
C ALA A 117 6.42 -1.60 13.66
N GLU A 118 5.37 -1.25 14.42
CA GLU A 118 5.18 0.10 14.94
C GLU A 118 6.32 0.46 15.90
N LYS A 119 6.62 -0.42 16.86
CA LYS A 119 7.69 -0.21 17.85
C LYS A 119 9.06 0.02 17.20
N ASN A 120 9.34 -0.70 16.12
CA ASN A 120 10.59 -0.57 15.37
C ASN A 120 10.52 0.50 14.25
N ASN A 121 9.48 1.34 14.23
CA ASN A 121 9.24 2.38 13.23
C ASN A 121 9.37 1.89 11.77
N LYS A 122 8.95 0.66 11.49
CA LYS A 122 8.99 0.10 10.13
C LYS A 122 7.98 0.80 9.22
N ASP A 123 8.36 0.95 7.95
CA ASP A 123 7.45 1.38 6.89
C ASP A 123 6.78 0.18 6.25
N ILE A 124 5.47 0.06 6.46
CA ILE A 124 4.68 -1.08 6.00
C ILE A 124 3.54 -0.58 5.14
N LEU A 125 3.38 -1.18 3.98
CA LEU A 125 2.19 -1.07 3.16
C LEU A 125 1.32 -2.33 3.35
N LEU A 126 0.02 -2.15 3.51
CA LEU A 126 -0.94 -3.22 3.71
C LEU A 126 -1.66 -3.49 2.39
N CYS A 127 -1.45 -4.67 1.81
CA CYS A 127 -2.14 -5.13 0.60
C CYS A 127 -3.26 -6.10 0.96
N PHE A 128 -4.49 -5.75 0.59
CA PHE A 128 -5.69 -6.49 0.96
C PHE A 128 -6.79 -6.30 -0.10
N ASP A 129 -7.88 -7.06 0.01
CA ASP A 129 -9.05 -6.86 -0.81
C ASP A 129 -9.95 -5.79 -0.17
N TRP A 130 -10.15 -4.67 -0.88
CA TRP A 130 -10.92 -3.55 -0.36
C TRP A 130 -12.38 -3.91 -0.12
N GLY A 131 -12.99 -4.68 -1.03
CA GLY A 131 -14.39 -5.09 -0.94
C GLY A 131 -14.65 -5.94 0.30
N ALA A 132 -13.77 -6.89 0.57
CA ALA A 132 -13.82 -7.73 1.76
C ALA A 132 -13.68 -6.92 3.07
N LEU A 133 -12.83 -5.89 3.09
CA LEU A 133 -12.66 -5.04 4.28
C LEU A 133 -13.91 -4.20 4.59
N VAL A 134 -14.54 -3.63 3.57
CA VAL A 134 -15.68 -2.70 3.74
C VAL A 134 -17.06 -3.35 3.58
N GLY A 135 -17.12 -4.64 3.25
CA GLY A 135 -18.38 -5.35 2.99
C GLY A 135 -19.02 -4.99 1.65
N SER A 136 -18.23 -4.59 0.65
CA SER A 136 -18.72 -4.28 -0.70
C SER A 136 -18.72 -5.53 -1.60
N LYS A 137 -19.69 -5.60 -2.52
CA LYS A 137 -19.72 -6.62 -3.59
C LYS A 137 -18.65 -6.41 -4.65
N PHE A 138 -18.04 -5.22 -4.71
CA PHE A 138 -16.97 -4.91 -5.66
C PHE A 138 -15.62 -5.21 -5.03
N HIS A 139 -14.97 -6.27 -5.53
CA HIS A 139 -13.67 -6.73 -5.07
C HIS A 139 -12.52 -6.23 -5.95
N ASN A 140 -11.48 -5.71 -5.31
CA ASN A 140 -10.27 -5.20 -5.95
C ASN A 140 -9.14 -5.13 -4.92
N GLY A 141 -7.90 -5.38 -5.34
CA GLY A 141 -6.73 -5.11 -4.52
C GLY A 141 -6.61 -3.63 -4.18
N HIS A 142 -6.20 -3.34 -2.95
CA HIS A 142 -5.91 -1.99 -2.49
C HIS A 142 -4.67 -1.99 -1.62
N LEU A 143 -3.97 -0.85 -1.60
CA LEU A 143 -2.76 -0.65 -0.82
C LEU A 143 -2.90 0.61 0.02
N CYS A 144 -2.59 0.48 1.30
CA CYS A 144 -2.58 1.58 2.28
C CYS A 144 -1.27 1.58 3.07
N VAL A 145 -0.94 2.69 3.73
CA VAL A 145 0.22 2.75 4.64
C VAL A 145 -0.22 2.39 6.05
N PHE A 146 0.40 1.39 6.67
CA PHE A 146 0.18 1.08 8.10
C PHE A 146 0.73 2.22 8.96
N ASP A 147 -0.11 2.76 9.84
CA ASP A 147 0.27 3.87 10.72
C ASP A 147 0.51 3.39 12.15
N LYS A 148 -0.47 2.72 12.77
CA LYS A 148 -0.45 2.40 14.21
C LYS A 148 -1.25 1.14 14.54
N ALA A 149 -0.81 0.36 15.52
CA ALA A 149 -1.56 -0.72 16.14
C ALA A 149 -2.12 -0.27 17.50
N PHE A 150 -3.36 -0.64 17.79
CA PHE A 150 -4.00 -0.42 19.07
C PHE A 150 -4.26 -1.79 19.73
N SER A 151 -3.23 -2.32 20.38
CA SER A 151 -3.26 -3.66 20.99
C SER A 151 -4.44 -3.86 21.95
N GLU A 152 -4.72 -2.84 22.76
CA GLU A 152 -5.80 -2.87 23.77
C GLU A 152 -7.18 -3.04 23.13
N THR A 153 -7.44 -2.44 21.97
CA THR A 153 -8.75 -2.48 21.30
C THR A 153 -8.81 -3.48 20.14
N GLY A 154 -7.68 -4.12 19.81
CA GLY A 154 -7.55 -5.04 18.68
C GLY A 154 -7.74 -4.35 17.33
N GLU A 155 -7.34 -3.09 17.22
CA GLU A 155 -7.52 -2.24 16.04
C GLU A 155 -6.18 -1.85 15.43
N LEU A 156 -6.24 -1.37 14.19
CA LEU A 156 -5.12 -0.71 13.54
C LEU A 156 -5.60 0.55 12.84
N ARG A 157 -4.71 1.53 12.74
CA ARG A 157 -4.84 2.72 11.90
C ARG A 157 -3.99 2.57 10.65
N PHE A 158 -4.53 2.97 9.51
CA PHE A 158 -3.80 3.11 8.27
C PHE A 158 -4.13 4.44 7.58
N VAL A 159 -3.22 4.88 6.71
CA VAL A 159 -3.42 6.01 5.80
C VAL A 159 -3.84 5.48 4.44
N ASP A 160 -5.08 5.77 4.06
CA ASP A 160 -5.69 5.39 2.80
C ASP A 160 -5.42 6.46 1.74
N PRO A 161 -4.74 6.12 0.63
CA PRO A 161 -4.50 7.08 -0.44
C PRO A 161 -5.77 7.39 -1.24
N GLY A 162 -6.85 6.60 -1.11
CA GLY A 162 -8.12 6.77 -1.81
C GLY A 162 -8.64 8.21 -1.79
N TYR A 163 -9.18 8.67 -2.91
CA TYR A 163 -9.76 10.02 -3.02
C TYR A 163 -11.07 10.16 -2.24
N GLU A 164 -11.71 9.03 -1.88
CA GLU A 164 -12.96 8.99 -1.14
C GLU A 164 -12.74 8.91 0.37
N GLY A 165 -13.31 9.86 1.10
CA GLY A 165 -13.43 9.82 2.55
C GLY A 165 -12.18 10.26 3.33
N SER A 166 -12.14 9.87 4.60
CA SER A 166 -11.06 10.21 5.54
C SER A 166 -9.77 9.47 5.20
N LYS A 167 -8.63 10.17 5.30
CA LYS A 167 -7.30 9.59 5.03
C LYS A 167 -6.86 8.61 6.09
N TRP A 168 -7.03 8.95 7.36
CA TRP A 168 -6.82 8.00 8.44
C TRP A 168 -8.08 7.18 8.66
N LYS A 169 -7.92 5.86 8.66
CA LYS A 169 -8.99 4.90 8.93
C LYS A 169 -8.55 3.97 10.04
N ILE A 170 -9.49 3.66 10.93
CA ILE A 170 -9.31 2.67 12.00
C ILE A 170 -10.24 1.50 11.70
N VAL A 171 -9.69 0.29 11.76
CA VAL A 171 -10.44 -0.96 11.56
C VAL A 171 -10.01 -1.99 12.59
N LYS A 172 -10.87 -2.99 12.84
CA LYS A 172 -10.47 -4.19 13.58
C LYS A 172 -9.37 -4.91 12.81
N THR A 173 -8.29 -5.27 13.51
CA THR A 173 -7.15 -5.99 12.92
C THR A 173 -7.57 -7.33 12.34
N GLU A 174 -8.55 -8.00 12.96
CA GLU A 174 -9.18 -9.22 12.45
C GLU A 174 -9.80 -9.02 11.07
N LYS A 175 -10.57 -7.93 10.85
CA LYS A 175 -11.17 -7.64 9.55
C LYS A 175 -10.11 -7.41 8.47
N MET A 176 -9.02 -6.72 8.81
CA MET A 176 -7.89 -6.56 7.89
C MET A 176 -7.24 -7.90 7.56
N PHE A 177 -7.01 -8.74 8.57
CA PHE A 177 -6.41 -10.06 8.40
C PHE A 177 -7.25 -10.96 7.49
N GLU A 178 -8.57 -11.00 7.69
CA GLU A 178 -9.48 -11.77 6.84
C GLU A 178 -9.58 -11.18 5.41
N ALA A 179 -9.56 -9.85 5.26
CA ALA A 179 -9.51 -9.22 3.94
C ALA A 179 -8.22 -9.54 3.17
N MET A 180 -7.08 -9.66 3.87
CA MET A 180 -5.83 -10.12 3.27
C MET A 180 -5.88 -11.61 2.90
N LYS A 181 -6.49 -12.45 3.75
CA LYS A 181 -6.66 -13.89 3.45
C LYS A 181 -7.56 -14.10 2.23
N TYR A 182 -8.65 -13.36 2.13
CA TYR A 182 -9.53 -13.35 0.97
C TYR A 182 -8.78 -12.94 -0.29
N HIS A 183 -7.97 -11.88 -0.22
CA HIS A 183 -7.18 -11.42 -1.36
C HIS A 183 -6.14 -12.45 -1.81
N GLY A 184 -5.50 -13.15 -0.86
CA GLY A 184 -4.61 -14.26 -1.14
C GLY A 184 -3.18 -13.85 -1.52
N LYS A 185 -2.23 -14.73 -1.22
CA LYS A 185 -0.79 -14.50 -1.43
C LYS A 185 -0.42 -14.27 -2.92
N ASP A 186 -1.13 -14.91 -3.84
CA ASP A 186 -0.82 -14.86 -5.27
C ASP A 186 -1.19 -13.49 -5.88
N ASN A 187 -2.06 -12.74 -5.20
CA ASN A 187 -2.37 -11.35 -5.50
C ASN A 187 -1.49 -10.35 -4.71
N GLY A 188 -0.50 -10.84 -3.94
CA GLY A 188 0.41 -9.99 -3.17
C GLY A 188 -0.12 -9.57 -1.80
N ALA A 189 -1.20 -10.19 -1.30
CA ALA A 189 -1.77 -9.84 0.00
C ALA A 189 -0.78 -10.02 1.15
N GLY A 190 -0.77 -9.07 2.08
CA GLY A 190 0.11 -9.07 3.24
C GLY A 190 0.74 -7.69 3.51
N CYS A 191 1.94 -7.72 4.10
CA CYS A 191 2.69 -6.54 4.49
C CYS A 191 3.90 -6.34 3.58
N TRP A 192 3.97 -5.21 2.89
CA TRP A 192 5.11 -4.84 2.03
C TRP A 192 5.99 -3.89 2.83
N GLU A 193 7.17 -4.36 3.20
CA GLU A 193 8.12 -3.64 4.05
C GLU A 193 9.05 -2.80 3.16
N LEU A 194 9.07 -1.48 3.38
CA LEU A 194 9.99 -0.56 2.73
C LEU A 194 11.15 -0.22 3.67
N ASN A 195 12.37 -0.26 3.14
CA ASN A 195 13.58 0.08 3.87
C ASN A 195 14.41 1.06 3.05
N ILE A 196 15.00 2.04 3.71
CA ILE A 196 16.01 2.92 3.11
C ILE A 196 17.27 2.09 2.85
N LYS A 197 17.76 2.09 1.62
CA LYS A 197 19.12 1.60 1.38
C LYS A 197 20.07 2.65 1.94
N GLN A 198 20.91 2.26 2.89
CA GLN A 198 22.06 3.09 3.26
C GLN A 198 22.85 3.36 1.97
N VAL A 199 22.82 4.61 1.53
CA VAL A 199 23.73 5.08 0.50
C VAL A 199 25.04 5.26 1.26
N ASN A 200 26.01 4.37 1.04
CA ASN A 200 27.38 4.66 1.45
C ASN A 200 27.80 5.88 0.63
N ILE A 201 27.77 7.05 1.25
CA ILE A 201 28.36 8.28 0.71
C ILE A 201 29.87 8.20 0.94
#